data_AF-A0A815AY62-F1
#
_entry.id   AF-A0A815AY62-F1
#
_cell.length_a   1.000
_cell.length_b   1.000
_cell.length_c   1.000
_cell.angle_alpha   90.00
_cell.angle_beta   90.00
_cell.angle_gamma   90.00
#
_symmetry.space_group_name_H-M   'P 1'
#
loop_
_entity.id
_entity.type
_entity.pdbx_description
1 polymer ?
#
loop_
_entity_poly.entity_id
_entity_poly.type
_entity_poly.pdbx_seq_one_letter_code
_entity_poly.pdbx_strand_id
1 'polypeptide(L)'
;MATRAKVDETDFNSKEFEKSYRLLSESQKQWDLRKKFLERYWNQYDEDRLLCLAQCYVNMRCLGCKYSKSLDSLVEELAKDIE
;
A
#
# COMPACT_ATOMS: atom_id res chain seq x y z
N MET A 1 16.57 -25.55 6.12
CA MET A 1 16.23 -24.62 5.03
C MET A 1 14.94 -25.12 4.39
N ALA A 2 13.81 -24.47 4.67
CA ALA A 2 12.54 -24.79 4.04
C ALA A 2 12.22 -23.67 3.05
N THR A 3 12.35 -23.98 1.76
CA THR A 3 11.85 -23.17 0.66
C THR A 3 10.33 -23.14 0.73
N ARG A 4 9.73 -22.01 1.12
CA ARG A 4 8.29 -21.79 0.96
C ARG A 4 8.05 -21.43 -0.51
N ALA A 5 7.50 -22.38 -1.25
CA ALA A 5 7.03 -22.17 -2.62
C ALA A 5 5.90 -21.10 -2.63
N LYS A 6 5.95 -20.24 -3.64
CA LYS A 6 4.91 -19.30 -4.09
C LYS A 6 3.60 -20.08 -4.34
N VAL A 7 2.38 -19.57 -4.15
CA VAL A 7 1.75 -18.34 -4.65
C VAL A 7 0.53 -18.09 -3.76
N ASP A 8 0.46 -16.96 -3.06
CA ASP A 8 -0.82 -16.41 -2.59
C ASP A 8 -1.22 -15.38 -3.64
N GLU A 9 -2.05 -15.79 -4.61
CA GLU A 9 -2.55 -14.90 -5.66
C GLU A 9 -3.66 -14.06 -5.03
N THR A 10 -3.27 -13.12 -4.16
CA THR A 10 -4.21 -12.18 -3.56
C THR A 10 -4.89 -11.43 -4.69
N ASP A 11 -6.18 -11.67 -4.88
CA ASP A 11 -6.98 -10.91 -5.85
C ASP A 11 -7.33 -9.54 -5.27
N PHE A 12 -6.49 -8.56 -5.57
CA PHE A 12 -6.68 -7.16 -5.17
C PHE A 12 -7.98 -6.54 -5.74
N ASN A 13 -8.58 -7.15 -6.76
CA ASN A 13 -9.83 -6.67 -7.35
C ASN A 13 -11.09 -7.36 -6.78
N SER A 14 -10.90 -8.33 -5.88
CA SER A 14 -12.01 -8.99 -5.20
C SER A 14 -12.74 -8.05 -4.23
N LYS A 15 -14.04 -8.25 -4.06
CA LYS A 15 -14.84 -7.50 -3.08
C LYS A 15 -14.44 -7.82 -1.65
N GLU A 16 -13.93 -9.03 -1.43
CA GLU A 16 -13.42 -9.53 -0.16
C GLU A 16 -12.17 -8.74 0.26
N PHE A 17 -11.21 -8.55 -0.66
CA PHE A 17 -10.04 -7.73 -0.39
C PHE A 17 -10.42 -6.29 -0.09
N GLU A 18 -11.30 -5.69 -0.92
CA GLU A 18 -11.78 -4.34 -0.69
C GLU A 18 -12.48 -4.21 0.67
N LYS A 19 -13.34 -5.16 1.04
CA LYS A 19 -14.04 -5.16 2.33
C LYS A 19 -13.08 -5.26 3.53
N SER A 20 -11.99 -6.01 3.40
CA SER A 20 -11.00 -6.19 4.46
C SER A 20 -10.10 -4.97 4.65
N TYR A 21 -9.70 -4.30 3.55
CA TYR A 21 -8.63 -3.30 3.60
C TYR A 21 -9.08 -1.87 3.35
N ARG A 22 -10.20 -1.63 2.64
CA ARG A 22 -10.71 -0.29 2.34
C ARG A 22 -11.42 0.32 3.56
N LEU A 23 -11.17 1.60 3.83
CA LEU A 23 -11.88 2.32 4.90
C LEU A 23 -13.21 2.87 4.37
N LEU A 24 -14.25 2.87 5.22
CA LEU A 24 -15.59 3.38 4.84
C LEU A 24 -15.59 4.85 4.43
N SER A 25 -14.70 5.66 5.04
CA SER A 25 -14.56 7.09 4.75
C SER A 25 -13.58 7.40 3.63
N GLU A 26 -12.96 6.39 3.02
CA GLU A 26 -11.94 6.58 1.98
C GLU A 26 -12.59 6.85 0.61
N SER A 27 -12.20 7.97 0.00
CA SER A 27 -12.64 8.30 -1.36
C SER A 27 -12.10 7.26 -2.37
N GLN A 28 -12.78 7.10 -3.50
CA GLN A 28 -12.34 6.17 -4.54
C GLN A 28 -10.91 6.44 -5.01
N LYS A 29 -10.56 7.72 -5.22
CA LYS A 29 -9.21 8.13 -5.63
C LYS A 29 -8.14 7.69 -4.61
N GLN A 30 -8.41 7.87 -3.31
CA GLN A 30 -7.49 7.45 -2.25
C GLN A 30 -7.32 5.93 -2.24
N TRP A 31 -8.44 5.20 -2.33
CA TRP A 31 -8.42 3.74 -2.35
C TRP A 31 -7.66 3.18 -3.55
N ASP A 32 -7.89 3.70 -4.75
CA ASP A 32 -7.21 3.24 -5.97
C ASP A 32 -5.69 3.45 -5.86
N LEU A 33 -5.26 4.59 -5.30
CA LEU A 33 -3.85 4.89 -5.09
C LEU A 33 -3.24 3.96 -4.02
N ARG A 34 -3.94 3.75 -2.91
CA ARG A 34 -3.50 2.86 -1.82
C ARG A 34 -3.40 1.41 -2.32
N LYS A 35 -4.41 0.94 -3.04
CA LYS A 35 -4.48 -0.43 -3.57
C LYS A 35 -3.32 -0.72 -4.52
N LYS A 36 -2.98 0.21 -5.43
CA LYS A 36 -1.80 0.06 -6.30
C LYS A 36 -0.51 -0.10 -5.50
N PHE A 37 -0.37 0.67 -4.41
CA PHE A 37 0.78 0.55 -3.52
C PHE A 37 0.82 -0.83 -2.83
N LEU A 38 -0.32 -1.29 -2.32
CA LEU A 38 -0.43 -2.63 -1.70
C LEU A 38 -0.07 -3.73 -2.71
N GLU A 39 -0.66 -3.70 -3.90
CA GLU A 39 -0.44 -4.69 -4.97
C GLU A 39 1.05 -4.77 -5.38
N ARG A 40 1.71 -3.62 -5.54
CA ARG A 40 3.12 -3.56 -5.96
C ARG A 40 4.07 -4.21 -4.94
N TYR A 41 3.76 -4.06 -3.66
CA TYR A 41 4.68 -4.32 -2.55
C TYR A 41 4.22 -5.43 -1.60
N TRP A 42 3.09 -6.09 -1.87
CA TRP A 42 2.46 -7.13 -1.04
C TRP A 42 3.41 -8.22 -0.58
N ASN A 43 4.27 -8.67 -1.50
CA ASN A 43 5.22 -9.77 -1.23
C ASN A 43 6.61 -9.28 -0.80
N GLN A 44 6.78 -7.98 -0.56
CA GLN A 44 8.07 -7.35 -0.24
C GLN A 44 8.16 -6.85 1.21
N TYR A 45 7.02 -6.64 1.87
CA TYR A 45 6.93 -6.14 3.23
C TYR A 45 5.93 -6.96 4.03
N ASP A 46 6.12 -7.01 5.35
CA ASP A 46 5.08 -7.50 6.26
C ASP A 46 3.82 -6.65 6.11
N GLU A 47 2.66 -7.30 6.19
CA GLU A 47 1.34 -6.69 5.93
C GLU A 47 1.11 -5.41 6.73
N ASP A 48 1.28 -5.45 8.06
CA ASP A 48 1.09 -4.28 8.92
C ASP A 48 1.96 -3.09 8.51
N ARG A 49 3.23 -3.38 8.19
CA ARG A 49 4.18 -2.35 7.77
C ARG A 49 3.79 -1.76 6.41
N LEU A 50 3.35 -2.62 5.50
CA LEU A 50 2.91 -2.21 4.17
C LEU A 50 1.66 -1.33 4.24
N LEU A 51 0.68 -1.69 5.07
CA LEU A 51 -0.53 -0.91 5.29
C LEU A 51 -0.19 0.50 5.80
N CYS A 52 0.75 0.62 6.74
CA CYS A 52 1.24 1.92 7.21
C CYS A 52 1.91 2.74 6.10
N LEU A 53 2.81 2.14 5.33
CA LEU A 53 3.52 2.81 4.24
C LEU A 53 2.54 3.30 3.16
N ALA A 54 1.59 2.45 2.77
CA ALA A 54 0.57 2.79 1.78
C ALA A 54 -0.33 3.96 2.28
N GLN A 55 -0.68 3.98 3.56
CA GLN A 55 -1.46 5.09 4.13
C GLN A 55 -0.64 6.39 4.17
N CYS A 56 0.64 6.33 4.53
CA CYS A 56 1.54 7.49 4.49
C CYS A 56 1.64 8.07 3.07
N TYR A 57 1.83 7.20 2.07
CA TYR A 57 1.86 7.58 0.66
C TYR A 57 0.58 8.33 0.24
N VAL A 58 -0.59 7.77 0.54
CA VAL A 58 -1.87 8.42 0.20
C VAL A 58 -2.06 9.74 0.93
N ASN A 59 -1.69 9.82 2.21
CA ASN A 59 -1.78 11.07 2.97
C ASN A 59 -0.84 12.15 2.40
N MET A 60 0.36 11.78 1.96
CA MET A 60 1.28 12.70 1.28
C MET A 60 0.69 13.20 -0.05
N ARG A 61 0.18 12.30 -0.90
CA ARG A 61 -0.32 12.63 -2.25
C ARG A 61 -1.69 13.33 -2.26
N CYS A 62 -2.60 12.93 -1.38
CA CYS A 62 -3.98 13.42 -1.40
C CYS A 62 -4.24 14.55 -0.39
N LEU A 63 -3.52 14.55 0.74
CA LEU A 63 -3.75 15.50 1.83
C LEU A 63 -2.56 16.45 2.05
N GLY A 64 -1.43 16.26 1.37
CA GLY A 64 -0.23 17.08 1.52
C GLY A 64 0.46 16.91 2.87
N CYS A 65 0.22 15.81 3.58
CA CYS A 65 0.86 15.53 4.86
C CYS A 65 2.38 15.37 4.70
N LYS A 66 3.13 15.76 5.72
CA LYS A 66 4.59 15.60 5.78
C LYS A 66 4.96 14.75 6.99
N TYR A 67 5.92 13.87 6.79
CA TYR A 67 6.42 12.97 7.83
C TYR A 67 7.90 13.23 8.12
N SER A 68 8.52 12.41 8.98
CA SER A 68 9.96 12.52 9.23
C SER A 68 10.74 12.30 7.93
N LYS A 69 11.89 12.96 7.79
CA LYS A 69 12.70 12.91 6.55
C LYS A 69 13.00 11.49 6.09
N SER A 70 13.30 10.58 7.02
CA SER A 70 13.62 9.19 6.72
C SER A 70 12.41 8.43 6.14
N LEU A 71 11.21 8.65 6.69
CA LEU A 71 9.99 8.02 6.20
C LEU A 71 9.55 8.63 4.86
N ASP A 72 9.60 9.95 4.76
CA ASP A 72 9.29 10.71 3.54
C ASP A 72 10.16 10.23 2.37
N SER A 73 11.48 10.17 2.56
CA SER A 73 12.42 9.70 1.52
C SER A 73 12.17 8.26 1.10
N LEU A 74 11.84 7.37 2.05
CA LEU A 74 11.51 5.98 1.74
C LEU A 74 10.23 5.89 0.90
N VAL A 75 9.17 6.59 1.31
CA VAL A 75 7.88 6.56 0.61
C VAL A 75 8.01 7.17 -0.79
N GLU A 76 8.77 8.25 -0.95
CA GLU A 76 9.07 8.83 -2.26
C GLU A 76 9.85 7.87 -3.17
N GLU A 77 10.82 7.12 -2.63
CA GLU A 77 11.53 6.12 -3.41
C GLU A 77 10.59 5.01 -3.91
N LEU A 78 9.73 4.51 -3.02
CA LEU A 78 8.74 3.48 -3.37
C LEU A 78 7.68 3.97 -4.35
N ALA A 79 7.34 5.27 -4.30
CA ALA A 79 6.35 5.86 -5.20
C ALA A 79 6.80 5.87 -6.68
N LYS A 80 8.11 5.91 -6.95
CA LYS A 80 8.66 5.93 -8.32
C LYS A 80 8.27 4.72 -9.17
N ASP A 81 8.00 3.58 -8.52
CA ASP A 81 7.61 2.34 -9.19
C ASP A 81 6.08 2.20 -9.37
N ILE A 82 5.31 3.20 -8.92
CA ILE A 82 3.84 3.23 -8.96
C ILE A 82 3.32 4.31 -9.93
N GLU A 83 4.08 5.40 -10.10
CA GLU A 83 3.71 6.61 -10.87
C GLU A 83 4.10 6.58 -12.34
#